data_AF-A0A7J3NRW0-F1
#
_entry.id   AF-A0A7J3NRW0-F1
#
_cell.length_a   1.000
_cell.length_b   1.000
_cell.length_c   1.000
_cell.angle_alpha   90.00
_cell.angle_beta   90.00
_cell.angle_gamma   90.00
#
_symmetry.space_group_name_H-M   'P 1'
#
loop_
_entity.id
_entity.type
_entity.pdbx_description
1 polymer ?
#
loop_
_entity_poly.entity_id
_entity_poly.type
_entity_poly.pdbx_seq_one_letter_code
_entity_poly.pdbx_strand_id
1 'polypeptide(L)'
;MGEKGGGDSEKVPEWVEAKERLKHPPHSEKLSSDELFLLEILSGQRKILDQIITEFNAPRKATGKELLSKEQITSLLRGLEEKGFLSRVEVWQITSKGKRYLEEL
;
A
#
# COMPACT_ATOMS: atom_id res chain seq x y z
N MET A 1 -34.34 40.61 -32.39
CA MET A 1 -34.92 39.34 -31.90
C MET A 1 -34.12 38.21 -32.55
N GLY A 2 -33.39 37.34 -31.87
CA GLY A 2 -33.10 37.18 -30.45
C GLY A 2 -31.77 36.40 -30.35
N GLU A 3 -31.12 36.55 -29.21
CA GLU A 3 -29.79 36.08 -28.87
C GLU A 3 -29.65 34.54 -28.71
N LYS A 4 -28.41 34.09 -28.89
CA LYS A 4 -27.65 33.08 -28.12
C LYS A 4 -28.12 31.62 -28.11
N GLY A 5 -27.31 30.78 -28.74
CA GLY A 5 -27.05 29.40 -28.31
C GLY A 5 -25.56 29.26 -27.98
N GLY A 6 -25.14 29.80 -26.83
CA GLY A 6 -23.82 29.55 -26.28
C GLY A 6 -23.79 28.15 -25.68
N GLY A 7 -22.93 27.29 -26.21
CA GLY A 7 -22.55 26.05 -25.56
C GLY A 7 -21.74 26.40 -24.31
N ASP A 8 -22.41 26.46 -23.18
CA ASP A 8 -21.74 26.48 -21.89
C ASP A 8 -21.44 25.03 -21.54
N SER A 9 -20.19 24.62 -21.82
CA SER A 9 -19.62 23.41 -21.27
C SER A 9 -19.79 23.49 -19.76
N GLU A 10 -20.70 22.66 -19.24
CA GLU A 10 -21.02 22.50 -17.83
C GLU A 10 -19.71 22.21 -17.08
N LYS A 11 -19.06 23.27 -16.59
CA LYS A 11 -17.83 23.16 -15.81
C LYS A 11 -18.21 22.48 -14.52
N VAL A 12 -17.90 21.18 -14.43
CA VAL A 12 -17.95 20.46 -13.16
C VAL A 12 -17.19 21.30 -12.13
N PRO A 13 -17.82 21.69 -11.03
CA PRO A 13 -17.17 22.57 -10.08
C PRO A 13 -15.96 21.88 -9.47
N GLU A 14 -14.82 22.59 -9.37
CA GLU A 14 -13.57 22.05 -8.81
C GLU A 14 -13.75 21.44 -7.39
N TRP A 15 -14.78 21.89 -6.65
CA TRP A 15 -15.13 21.32 -5.34
C TRP A 15 -15.76 19.92 -5.41
N VAL A 16 -16.41 19.55 -6.53
CA VAL A 16 -16.93 18.21 -6.76
C VAL A 16 -15.79 17.24 -7.06
N GLU A 17 -14.85 17.63 -7.93
CA GLU A 17 -13.61 16.86 -8.17
C GLU A 17 -12.76 16.74 -6.89
N ALA A 18 -12.65 17.81 -6.09
CA ALA A 18 -11.94 17.77 -4.82
C ALA A 18 -12.65 16.85 -3.80
N LYS A 19 -13.99 16.83 -3.78
CA LYS A 19 -14.78 15.98 -2.87
C LYS A 19 -14.78 14.52 -3.30
N GLU A 20 -14.71 14.21 -4.60
CA GLU A 20 -14.49 12.84 -5.08
C GLU A 20 -13.06 12.35 -4.82
N ARG A 21 -12.05 13.22 -4.99
CA ARG A 21 -10.66 12.98 -4.58
C ARG A 21 -10.46 12.83 -3.07
N LEU A 22 -11.40 13.33 -2.27
CA LEU A 22 -11.42 13.15 -0.81
C LEU A 22 -12.23 11.92 -0.37
N LYS A 23 -13.21 11.47 -1.18
CA LYS A 23 -14.02 10.27 -0.91
C LYS A 23 -13.26 8.98 -1.19
N HIS A 24 -12.38 8.99 -2.18
CA HIS A 24 -11.38 7.96 -2.38
C HIS A 24 -10.04 8.55 -1.96
N PRO A 25 -9.45 8.15 -0.82
CA PRO A 25 -8.08 8.56 -0.55
C PRO A 25 -7.28 8.17 -1.80
N PRO A 26 -6.43 9.05 -2.34
CA PRO A 26 -5.61 8.67 -3.46
C PRO A 26 -4.72 7.54 -2.96
N HIS A 27 -5.05 6.29 -3.29
CA HIS A 27 -4.12 5.17 -3.21
C HIS A 27 -3.06 5.37 -4.31
N SER A 28 -2.36 6.50 -4.27
CA SER A 28 -1.26 6.80 -5.18
C SER A 28 -0.07 5.88 -4.91
N GLU A 29 0.07 5.37 -3.67
CA GLU A 29 1.04 4.35 -3.33
C GLU A 29 0.47 2.95 -3.58
N LYS A 30 0.56 2.52 -4.84
CA LYS A 30 0.34 1.12 -5.21
C LYS A 30 1.53 0.30 -4.71
N LEU A 31 1.29 -0.59 -3.75
CA LEU A 31 2.30 -1.53 -3.29
C LEU A 31 2.52 -2.65 -4.30
N SER A 32 3.76 -3.09 -4.43
CA SER A 32 4.07 -4.30 -5.19
C SER A 32 3.49 -5.54 -4.51
N SER A 33 3.35 -6.64 -5.25
CA SER A 33 2.85 -7.91 -4.69
C SER A 33 3.68 -8.40 -3.49
N ASP A 34 4.99 -8.14 -3.51
CA ASP A 34 5.89 -8.52 -2.41
C ASP A 34 5.73 -7.62 -1.18
N GLU A 35 5.52 -6.32 -1.39
CA GLU A 35 5.22 -5.37 -0.31
C GLU A 35 3.86 -5.65 0.34
N LEU A 36 2.85 -5.98 -0.48
CA LEU A 36 1.55 -6.43 0.00
C LEU A 36 1.69 -7.68 0.87
N PHE A 37 2.43 -8.68 0.38
CA PHE A 37 2.59 -9.92 1.11
C PHE A 37 3.35 -9.73 2.43
N LEU A 38 4.36 -8.85 2.46
CA LEU A 38 5.03 -8.47 3.72
C LEU A 38 4.10 -7.77 4.72
N LEU A 39 3.18 -6.94 4.23
CA LEU A 39 2.16 -6.32 5.07
C LEU A 39 1.19 -7.36 5.63
N GLU A 40 0.76 -8.34 4.82
CA GLU A 40 -0.10 -9.43 5.28
C GLU A 40 0.58 -10.26 6.37
N ILE A 41 1.86 -10.60 6.22
CA ILE A 41 2.67 -11.31 7.24
C ILE A 41 2.67 -10.54 8.58
N LEU A 42 2.67 -9.21 8.52
CA LEU A 42 2.74 -8.32 9.69
C LEU A 42 1.37 -7.84 10.18
N SER A 43 0.28 -8.14 9.47
CA SER A 43 -1.07 -7.62 9.75
C SER A 43 -1.59 -8.00 11.15
N GLY A 44 -1.23 -9.20 11.63
CA GLY A 44 -1.72 -9.75 12.89
C GLY A 44 -0.73 -9.74 14.06
N GLN A 45 0.57 -9.47 13.81
CA GLN A 45 1.58 -9.59 14.86
C GLN A 45 2.88 -8.87 14.49
N ARG A 46 3.58 -8.37 15.52
CA ARG A 46 4.95 -7.86 15.40
C ARG A 46 5.95 -9.01 15.25
N LYS A 47 6.93 -8.88 14.36
CA LYS A 47 7.88 -9.97 14.05
C LYS A 47 9.32 -9.49 13.94
N ILE A 48 10.25 -10.37 14.29
CA ILE A 48 11.68 -10.16 13.98
C ILE A 48 11.97 -10.50 12.52
N LEU A 49 13.09 -9.99 11.99
CA LEU A 49 13.47 -10.16 10.60
C LEU A 49 13.55 -11.64 10.16
N ASP A 50 14.15 -12.52 10.98
CA ASP A 50 14.30 -13.94 10.63
C ASP A 50 12.94 -14.68 10.51
N GLN A 51 11.94 -14.30 11.30
CA GLN A 51 10.57 -14.83 11.18
C GLN A 51 9.94 -14.38 9.87
N ILE A 52 10.06 -13.09 9.54
CA ILE A 52 9.52 -12.52 8.30
C ILE A 52 10.15 -13.20 7.09
N ILE A 53 11.48 -13.39 7.09
CA ILE A 53 12.19 -14.08 6.00
C ILE A 53 11.66 -15.50 5.82
N THR A 54 11.48 -16.23 6.92
CA THR A 54 10.99 -17.61 6.90
C THR A 54 9.58 -17.67 6.33
N GLU A 55 8.67 -16.83 6.83
CA GLU A 55 7.26 -16.80 6.41
C GLU A 55 7.10 -16.30 4.97
N PHE A 56 7.94 -15.35 4.55
CA PHE A 56 7.92 -14.84 3.18
C PHE A 56 8.42 -15.89 2.16
N ASN A 57 9.50 -16.61 2.49
CA ASN A 57 10.09 -17.59 1.58
C ASN A 57 9.43 -18.97 1.63
N ALA A 58 8.73 -19.34 2.70
CA ALA A 58 8.05 -20.63 2.83
C ALA A 58 7.08 -20.92 1.66
N PRO A 59 6.11 -20.05 1.32
CA PRO A 59 5.21 -20.29 0.19
C PRO A 59 5.92 -20.18 -1.16
N ARG A 60 6.94 -19.34 -1.30
CA ARG A 60 7.76 -19.26 -2.53
C ARG A 60 8.48 -20.58 -2.79
N LYS A 61 9.06 -21.17 -1.75
CA LYS A 61 9.70 -22.50 -1.81
C LYS A 61 8.70 -23.58 -2.21
N ALA A 62 7.52 -23.59 -1.62
CA ALA A 62 6.48 -24.58 -1.91
C ALA A 62 5.94 -24.49 -3.34
N THR A 63 5.93 -23.29 -3.93
CA THR A 63 5.43 -23.01 -5.29
C THR A 63 6.53 -23.01 -6.36
N GLY A 64 7.78 -23.32 -5.99
CA GLY A 64 8.93 -23.30 -6.92
C GLY A 64 9.32 -21.90 -7.39
N LYS A 65 8.87 -20.85 -6.70
CA LYS A 65 9.27 -19.46 -6.97
C LYS A 65 10.65 -19.16 -6.39
N GLU A 66 11.32 -18.17 -6.99
CA GLU A 66 12.60 -17.67 -6.49
C GLU A 66 12.49 -17.20 -5.04
N LEU A 67 13.44 -17.61 -4.20
CA LEU A 67 13.53 -17.15 -2.82
C LEU A 67 14.25 -15.80 -2.79
N LEU A 68 13.75 -14.87 -1.98
CA LEU A 68 14.44 -13.60 -1.78
C LEU A 68 15.50 -13.72 -0.69
N SER A 69 16.62 -13.05 -0.91
CA SER A 69 17.69 -12.92 0.08
C SER A 69 17.25 -12.05 1.26
N LYS A 70 17.97 -12.18 2.38
CA LYS A 70 17.79 -11.33 3.57
C LYS A 70 17.86 -9.84 3.22
N GLU A 71 18.79 -9.45 2.34
CA GLU A 71 18.98 -8.07 1.92
C GLU A 71 17.81 -7.56 1.09
N GLN A 72 17.30 -8.38 0.15
CA GLN A 72 16.13 -8.04 -0.66
C GLN A 72 14.89 -7.83 0.21
N ILE A 73 14.61 -8.75 1.15
CA ILE A 73 13.48 -8.63 2.08
C ILE A 73 13.64 -7.41 3.00
N THR A 74 14.86 -7.14 3.48
CA THR A 74 15.13 -5.95 4.30
C THR A 74 14.90 -4.67 3.51
N SER A 75 15.26 -4.63 2.23
CA SER A 75 15.01 -3.49 1.34
C SER A 75 13.51 -3.23 1.18
N LEU A 76 12.72 -4.28 0.96
CA LEU A 76 11.25 -4.16 0.88
C LEU A 76 10.64 -3.66 2.18
N LEU A 77 11.07 -4.19 3.33
CA LEU A 77 10.61 -3.74 4.64
C LEU A 77 10.95 -2.27 4.92
N ARG A 78 12.15 -1.82 4.52
CA ARG A 78 12.53 -0.40 4.59
C ARG A 78 11.67 0.47 3.69
N GLY A 79 11.42 0.05 2.46
CA GLY A 79 10.53 0.78 1.54
C GLY A 79 9.12 0.95 2.13
N LEU A 80 8.59 -0.08 2.79
CA LEU A 80 7.33 -0.02 3.52
C LEU A 80 7.37 0.90 4.76
N GLU A 81 8.50 0.95 5.46
CA GLU A 81 8.71 1.89 6.58
C GLU A 81 8.79 3.34 6.12
N GLU A 82 9.52 3.63 5.05
CA GLU A 82 9.63 4.98 4.46
C GLU A 82 8.27 5.48 3.96
N LYS A 83 7.45 4.57 3.41
CA LYS A 83 6.06 4.84 3.05
C LYS A 83 5.12 4.93 4.28
N GLY A 84 5.59 4.62 5.47
CA GLY A 84 4.81 4.68 6.71
C GLY A 84 3.81 3.55 6.92
N PHE A 85 3.92 2.45 6.17
CA PHE A 85 3.09 1.26 6.34
C PHE A 85 3.58 0.37 7.49
N LEU A 86 4.88 0.41 7.77
CA LEU A 86 5.52 -0.31 8.86
C LEU A 86 6.25 0.66 9.80
N SER A 87 6.50 0.21 11.01
CA SER A 87 7.43 0.82 11.95
C SER A 87 8.39 -0.23 12.50
N ARG A 88 9.61 0.20 12.87
CA ARG A 88 10.62 -0.65 13.47
C ARG A 88 11.05 -0.15 14.85
N VAL A 89 10.43 -0.69 15.89
CA VAL A 89 10.79 -0.43 17.30
C VAL A 89 11.24 -1.76 17.90
N GLU A 90 12.46 -2.19 17.58
CA GLU A 90 13.05 -3.52 17.87
C GLU A 90 12.53 -4.65 16.96
N VAL A 91 11.24 -4.63 16.65
CA VAL A 91 10.56 -5.55 15.73
C VAL A 91 9.83 -4.77 14.64
N TRP A 92 9.54 -5.44 13.52
CA TRP A 92 8.68 -4.87 12.49
C TRP A 92 7.23 -5.00 12.90
N GLN A 93 6.48 -3.91 12.75
CA GLN A 93 5.08 -3.84 13.07
C GLN A 93 4.32 -3.05 12.01
N ILE A 94 3.11 -3.49 11.68
CA ILE A 94 2.20 -2.74 10.82
C ILE A 94 1.65 -1.49 11.52
N THR A 95 1.66 -0.35 10.83
CA THR A 95 1.08 0.91 11.33
C THR A 95 -0.43 0.95 11.11
N SER A 96 -1.11 1.95 11.67
CA SER A 96 -2.52 2.20 11.37
C SER A 96 -2.78 2.48 9.89
N LYS A 97 -1.82 3.12 9.18
CA LYS A 97 -1.88 3.31 7.73
C LYS A 97 -1.86 1.96 7.01
N GLY A 98 -0.95 1.07 7.40
CA GLY A 98 -0.85 -0.24 6.78
C GLY A 98 -2.05 -1.15 7.04
N LYS A 99 -2.62 -1.12 8.24
CA LYS A 99 -3.85 -1.86 8.56
C LYS A 99 -5.02 -1.39 7.70
N ARG A 100 -5.27 -0.08 7.70
CA ARG A 100 -6.35 0.52 6.94
C ARG A 100 -6.21 0.20 5.44
N TYR A 101 -4.99 0.25 4.91
CA TYR A 101 -4.74 -0.11 3.52
C TYR A 101 -5.12 -1.56 3.20
N LEU A 102 -4.83 -2.52 4.08
CA LEU A 102 -5.25 -3.92 3.89
C LEU A 102 -6.77 -4.10 3.99
N GLU A 103 -7.46 -3.28 4.80
CA GLU A 103 -8.92 -3.30 4.93
C GLU A 103 -9.64 -2.68 3.72
N GLU A 104 -8.94 -1.82 2.97
CA GLU A 104 -9.46 -1.09 1.80
C GLU A 104 -9.16 -1.79 0.45
N LEU A 105 -8.38 -2.89 0.45
CA LEU A 105 -8.12 -3.75 -0.72
C LEU A 105 -9.30 -4.64 -1.08
#